data_AF-Q22NY3-F1
#
_entry.id   AF-Q22NY3-F1
#
_cell.length_a   1.000
_cell.length_b   1.000
_cell.length_c   1.000
_cell.angle_alpha   90.00
_cell.angle_beta   90.00
_cell.angle_gamma   90.00
#
_symmetry.space_group_name_H-M   'P 1'
#
loop_
_entity.id
_entity.type
_entity.pdbx_description
1 polymer ?
#
loop_
_entity_poly.entity_id
_entity_poly.type
_entity_poly.pdbx_seq_one_letter_code
_entity_poly.pdbx_strand_id
1 'polypeptide(L)'
;MNKKLLIALPILALATFGAVFFLAQQKGLKASNAVDNVSFSQWQSCSGTTGTPISCKDADNISACRKASTDVGNLTQGTSQIQPCSDFYNKIYNPHKAEDLINNNGFYVSCYTNSYVIAAAKQSTFFYDKIFAPQYLICAKLSA
;
A
#
# COMPACT_ATOMS: atom_id res chain seq x y z
N MET A 1 1.08 59.07 -14.82
CA MET A 1 0.63 57.66 -14.89
C MET A 1 1.70 56.76 -14.30
N ASN A 2 1.44 56.16 -13.13
CA ASN A 2 2.40 55.37 -12.36
C ASN A 2 2.46 53.91 -12.86
N LYS A 3 3.58 53.52 -13.47
CA LYS A 3 3.82 52.21 -14.09
C LYS A 3 3.99 51.03 -13.12
N LYS A 4 3.71 51.21 -11.82
CA LYS A 4 3.94 50.17 -10.78
C LYS A 4 2.75 49.23 -10.56
N LEU A 5 1.63 49.42 -11.27
CA LEU A 5 0.37 48.70 -11.01
C LEU A 5 0.04 47.55 -11.99
N LEU A 6 0.95 47.21 -12.92
CA LEU A 6 0.66 46.25 -14.00
C LEU A 6 1.30 44.86 -13.83
N ILE A 7 1.97 44.58 -12.70
CA ILE A 7 2.67 43.30 -12.48
C ILE A 7 2.02 42.46 -11.36
N ALA A 8 1.02 42.99 -10.64
CA ALA A 8 0.39 42.28 -9.53
C ALA A 8 -0.81 41.40 -9.93
N LEU A 9 -1.39 41.61 -11.12
CA LEU A 9 -2.61 40.88 -11.54
C LEU A 9 -2.42 39.41 -11.99
N PRO A 10 -1.32 38.97 -12.64
CA PRO A 10 -1.24 37.58 -13.08
C PRO A 10 -0.86 36.60 -11.95
N ILE A 11 -0.30 37.10 -10.84
CA ILE A 11 0.17 36.25 -9.74
C ILE A 11 -0.99 35.77 -8.85
N LEU A 12 -2.03 36.60 -8.67
CA LEU A 12 -3.21 36.22 -7.88
C LEU A 12 -4.09 35.18 -8.58
N ALA A 13 -4.05 35.10 -9.92
CA ALA A 13 -4.77 34.08 -10.68
C ALA A 13 -4.11 32.70 -10.58
N LEU A 14 -2.77 32.59 -10.53
CA LEU A 14 -2.11 31.29 -10.41
C LEU A 14 -2.31 30.64 -9.03
N ALA A 15 -2.47 31.43 -7.97
CA ALA A 15 -2.63 30.92 -6.62
C ALA A 15 -3.99 30.25 -6.36
N THR A 16 -5.06 30.65 -7.07
CA THR A 16 -6.40 30.07 -6.90
C THR A 16 -6.60 28.77 -7.66
N PHE A 17 -5.96 28.58 -8.82
CA PHE A 17 -6.03 27.32 -9.57
C PHE A 17 -5.21 26.19 -8.92
N GLY A 18 -4.11 26.50 -8.22
CA GLY A 18 -3.29 25.49 -7.52
C GLY A 18 -3.97 24.87 -6.29
N ALA A 19 -4.69 25.68 -5.51
CA ALA A 19 -5.33 25.22 -4.27
C ALA A 19 -6.55 24.31 -4.54
N VAL A 20 -7.30 24.57 -5.62
CA VAL A 20 -8.47 23.75 -5.99
C VAL A 20 -8.04 22.39 -6.54
N PHE A 21 -6.90 22.32 -7.26
CA PHE A 21 -6.37 21.04 -7.75
C PHE A 21 -5.85 20.14 -6.63
N PHE A 22 -5.22 20.72 -5.60
CA PHE A 22 -4.77 19.97 -4.41
C PHE A 22 -5.95 19.46 -3.55
N LEU A 23 -7.04 20.23 -3.43
CA LEU A 23 -8.23 19.79 -2.70
C LEU A 23 -9.08 18.76 -3.48
N ALA A 24 -9.05 18.80 -4.82
CA ALA A 24 -9.73 17.81 -5.66
C ALA A 24 -9.04 16.44 -5.64
N GLN A 25 -7.71 16.38 -5.53
CA GLN A 25 -6.98 15.11 -5.38
C GLN A 25 -7.27 14.40 -4.05
N GLN A 26 -7.58 15.11 -2.97
CA GLN A 26 -7.90 14.46 -1.69
C GLN A 26 -9.30 13.82 -1.65
N LYS A 27 -10.21 14.20 -2.56
CA LYS A 27 -11.59 13.68 -2.59
C LYS A 27 -11.85 12.64 -3.69
N GLY A 28 -10.96 12.52 -4.67
CA GLY A 28 -11.08 11.58 -5.78
C GLY A 28 -10.19 10.37 -5.58
N LEU A 29 -10.64 9.38 -4.80
CA LEU A 29 -10.38 7.93 -4.95
C LEU A 29 -11.04 7.15 -3.79
N LYS A 30 -12.31 7.45 -3.46
CA LYS A 30 -13.20 6.42 -2.91
C LYS A 30 -13.73 5.58 -4.06
N ALA A 31 -12.84 4.94 -4.82
CA ALA A 31 -13.24 3.66 -5.39
C ALA A 31 -13.55 2.81 -4.17
N SER A 32 -14.80 2.37 -4.02
CA SER A 32 -15.11 1.29 -3.08
C SER A 32 -14.33 0.08 -3.59
N ASN A 33 -13.07 0.01 -3.19
CA ASN A 33 -12.19 -1.06 -3.58
C ASN A 33 -12.70 -2.27 -2.80
N ALA A 34 -12.81 -3.43 -3.45
CA ALA A 34 -13.34 -4.64 -2.81
C ALA A 34 -12.61 -4.98 -1.49
N VAL A 35 -11.37 -4.50 -1.33
CA VAL A 35 -10.55 -4.50 -0.11
C VAL A 35 -11.19 -3.80 1.09
N ASP A 36 -11.98 -2.75 0.89
CA ASP A 36 -12.59 -1.97 1.98
C ASP A 36 -13.62 -2.81 2.76
N ASN A 37 -14.10 -3.91 2.19
CA ASN A 37 -15.05 -4.84 2.80
C ASN A 37 -14.41 -6.16 3.25
N VAL A 38 -13.08 -6.25 3.28
CA VAL A 38 -12.37 -7.45 3.74
C VAL A 38 -12.03 -7.31 5.22
N SER A 39 -12.54 -8.24 6.05
CA SER A 39 -12.16 -8.31 7.46
C SER A 39 -10.82 -9.02 7.66
N PHE A 40 -10.20 -8.83 8.83
CA PHE A 40 -8.99 -9.56 9.20
C PHE A 40 -9.19 -11.07 9.19
N SER A 41 -10.34 -11.56 9.66
CA SER A 41 -10.68 -12.99 9.63
C SER A 41 -10.77 -13.52 8.19
N GLN A 42 -11.41 -12.80 7.28
CA GLN A 42 -11.50 -13.17 5.87
C GLN A 42 -10.12 -13.19 5.21
N TRP A 43 -9.32 -12.15 5.45
CA TRP A 43 -7.96 -12.05 4.95
C TRP A 43 -7.08 -13.20 5.46
N GLN A 44 -7.12 -13.48 6.77
CA GLN A 44 -6.35 -14.55 7.39
C GLN A 44 -6.80 -15.93 6.91
N SER A 45 -8.11 -16.19 6.83
CA SER A 45 -8.64 -17.43 6.29
C SER A 45 -8.20 -17.65 4.84
N CYS A 46 -8.20 -16.61 4.00
CA CYS A 46 -7.67 -16.71 2.65
C CYS A 46 -6.16 -17.04 2.65
N SER A 47 -5.36 -16.32 3.44
CA SER A 47 -3.92 -16.55 3.50
C SER A 47 -3.56 -17.97 3.98
N GLY A 48 -4.36 -18.55 4.88
CA GLY A 48 -4.17 -19.88 5.44
C GLY A 48 -4.77 -21.04 4.64
N THR A 49 -5.62 -20.79 3.63
CA THR A 49 -6.31 -21.83 2.85
C THR A 49 -5.68 -22.10 1.48
N THR A 50 -4.60 -21.41 1.12
CA THR A 50 -3.89 -21.60 -0.16
C THR A 50 -2.96 -22.82 -0.15
N GLY A 51 -3.49 -24.00 0.20
CA GLY A 51 -2.79 -25.28 0.01
C GLY A 51 -1.56 -25.51 0.89
N THR A 52 -0.61 -26.31 0.39
CA THR A 52 0.68 -26.57 1.06
C THR A 52 1.41 -25.23 1.30
N PRO A 53 1.92 -24.96 2.52
CA PRO A 53 2.62 -23.72 2.80
C PRO A 53 3.76 -23.49 1.80
N ILE A 54 3.60 -22.51 0.89
CA ILE A 54 4.64 -22.14 -0.06
C ILE A 54 5.66 -21.27 0.67
N SER A 55 6.94 -21.60 0.50
CA SER A 55 8.03 -20.90 1.14
C SER A 55 9.15 -20.60 0.15
N CYS A 56 10.09 -19.74 0.53
CA CYS A 56 11.27 -19.49 -0.29
C CYS A 56 12.19 -20.72 -0.46
N LYS A 57 11.97 -21.83 0.26
CA LYS A 57 12.70 -23.08 0.04
C LYS A 57 12.28 -23.78 -1.25
N ASP A 58 11.08 -23.47 -1.74
CA ASP A 58 10.48 -24.06 -2.93
C ASP A 58 10.86 -23.29 -4.21
N ALA A 59 11.65 -22.21 -4.07
CA ALA A 59 12.11 -21.38 -5.18
C ALA A 59 13.43 -21.90 -5.76
N ASP A 60 13.56 -21.89 -7.10
CA ASP A 60 14.83 -22.20 -7.79
C ASP A 60 15.98 -21.31 -7.32
N ASN A 61 15.68 -20.04 -7.02
CA ASN A 61 16.63 -19.09 -6.44
C ASN A 61 16.19 -18.68 -5.02
N ILE A 62 16.49 -19.57 -4.06
CA ILE A 62 16.19 -19.39 -2.64
C ILE A 62 16.75 -18.07 -2.09
N SER A 63 17.96 -17.69 -2.50
CA SER A 63 18.63 -16.47 -2.02
C SER A 63 17.88 -15.21 -2.45
N ALA A 64 17.50 -15.11 -3.73
CA ALA A 64 16.71 -13.98 -4.23
C ALA A 64 15.34 -13.91 -3.56
N CYS A 65 14.65 -15.05 -3.37
CA CYS A 65 13.36 -15.08 -2.68
C CYS A 65 13.48 -14.59 -1.23
N ARG A 66 14.46 -15.10 -0.47
CA ARG A 66 14.70 -14.67 0.91
C ARG A 66 15.04 -13.19 0.99
N LYS A 67 15.88 -12.69 0.09
CA LYS A 67 16.22 -11.27 0.04
C LYS A 67 14.96 -10.40 -0.21
N ALA A 68 14.14 -10.76 -1.21
CA ALA A 68 12.90 -10.04 -1.49
C ALA A 68 11.94 -10.05 -0.28
N SER A 69 11.79 -11.21 0.37
CA SER A 69 11.00 -11.37 1.59
C SER A 69 11.52 -10.49 2.75
N THR A 70 12.83 -10.49 3.00
CA THR A 70 13.46 -9.65 4.01
C THR A 70 13.30 -8.16 3.70
N ASP A 71 13.50 -7.75 2.45
CA ASP A 71 13.35 -6.35 2.05
C ASP A 71 11.90 -5.87 2.24
N VAL A 72 10.90 -6.68 1.86
CA VAL A 72 9.49 -6.39 2.14
C VAL A 72 9.23 -6.35 3.64
N GLY A 73 9.74 -7.31 4.42
CA GLY A 73 9.62 -7.32 5.88
C GLY A 73 10.19 -6.04 6.51
N ASN A 74 11.35 -5.58 6.06
CA ASN A 74 11.98 -4.35 6.53
C ASN A 74 11.16 -3.10 6.22
N LEU A 75 10.58 -3.02 5.02
CA LEU A 75 9.73 -1.89 4.61
C LEU A 75 8.35 -1.90 5.31
N THR A 76 7.85 -3.07 5.70
CA THR A 76 6.49 -3.21 6.25
C THR A 76 6.44 -3.25 7.77
N GLN A 77 7.40 -3.89 8.44
CA GLN A 77 7.39 -4.14 9.89
C GLN A 77 8.76 -3.99 10.55
N GLY A 78 9.84 -3.83 9.79
CA GLY A 78 11.20 -3.82 10.30
C GLY A 78 11.78 -2.44 10.56
N THR A 79 13.12 -2.37 10.63
CA THR A 79 13.87 -1.16 11.01
C THR A 79 13.77 -0.01 10.00
N SER A 80 13.41 -0.32 8.76
CA SER A 80 13.25 0.64 7.67
C SER A 80 11.78 0.78 7.26
N GLN A 81 10.86 0.57 8.22
CA GLN A 81 9.43 0.61 7.95
C GLN A 81 9.03 1.97 7.35
N ILE A 82 8.37 1.94 6.20
CA ILE A 82 7.90 3.16 5.55
C ILE A 82 6.62 3.68 6.22
N GLN A 83 6.40 4.99 6.16
CA GLN A 83 5.29 5.65 6.87
C GLN A 83 3.91 5.02 6.59
N PRO A 84 3.52 4.69 5.34
CA PRO A 84 2.22 4.07 5.07
C PRO A 84 2.04 2.72 5.78
N CYS A 85 3.11 1.94 5.88
CA CYS A 85 3.09 0.67 6.60
C CYS A 85 3.08 0.87 8.12
N SER A 86 3.82 1.86 8.62
CA SER A 86 3.75 2.24 10.04
C SER A 86 2.33 2.65 10.44
N ASP A 87 1.64 3.41 9.60
CA ASP A 87 0.25 3.80 9.83
C ASP A 87 -0.68 2.59 9.86
N PHE A 88 -0.54 1.66 8.91
CA PHE A 88 -1.30 0.41 8.91
C PHE A 88 -1.06 -0.39 10.20
N TYR A 89 0.19 -0.62 10.57
CA TYR A 89 0.52 -1.47 11.71
C TYR A 89 0.13 -0.86 13.06
N ASN A 90 0.37 0.44 13.24
CA ASN A 90 0.12 1.11 14.51
C ASN A 90 -1.34 1.49 14.72
N LYS A 91 -2.09 1.76 13.63
CA LYS A 91 -3.47 2.26 13.73
C LYS A 91 -4.51 1.19 13.47
N ILE A 92 -4.19 0.18 12.64
CA ILE A 92 -5.13 -0.86 12.22
C ILE A 92 -4.71 -2.22 12.74
N TYR A 93 -3.50 -2.69 12.41
CA TYR A 93 -3.08 -4.06 12.73
C TYR A 93 -2.94 -4.29 14.24
N ASN A 94 -2.40 -3.35 15.02
CA ASN A 94 -2.28 -3.49 16.48
C ASN A 94 -3.20 -2.49 17.19
N PRO A 95 -4.53 -2.59 16.99
CA PRO A 95 -5.32 -3.34 17.96
C PRO A 95 -6.47 -4.18 17.35
N HIS A 96 -6.31 -4.69 16.13
CA HIS A 96 -7.45 -5.27 15.38
C HIS A 96 -8.19 -6.39 16.11
N LYS A 97 -9.49 -6.48 15.81
CA LYS A 97 -10.32 -7.66 15.99
C LYS A 97 -10.49 -8.41 14.67
N ALA A 98 -10.92 -9.66 14.77
CA ALA A 98 -11.13 -10.53 13.61
C ALA A 98 -12.15 -9.96 12.60
N GLU A 99 -13.19 -9.28 13.11
CA GLU A 99 -14.26 -8.64 12.34
C GLU A 99 -13.90 -7.25 11.78
N ASP A 100 -12.80 -6.64 12.24
CA ASP A 100 -12.39 -5.33 11.76
C ASP A 100 -11.92 -5.40 10.30
N LEU A 101 -12.15 -4.32 9.56
CA LEU A 101 -11.78 -4.20 8.15
C LEU A 101 -10.27 -3.95 8.01
N ILE A 102 -9.59 -4.73 7.16
CA ILE A 102 -8.13 -4.63 6.99
C ILE A 102 -7.72 -3.28 6.42
N ASN A 103 -8.54 -2.67 5.55
CA ASN A 103 -8.22 -1.40 4.88
C ASN A 103 -8.97 -0.20 5.46
N ASN A 104 -9.21 -0.20 6.77
CA ASN A 104 -9.77 0.96 7.42
C ASN A 104 -8.88 2.21 7.18
N ASN A 105 -9.50 3.32 6.75
CA ASN A 105 -8.83 4.56 6.32
C ASN A 105 -7.79 4.41 5.19
N GLY A 106 -7.81 3.31 4.42
CA GLY A 106 -6.91 3.15 3.27
C GLY A 106 -5.47 2.77 3.62
N PHE A 107 -5.15 2.48 4.88
CA PHE A 107 -3.78 2.26 5.32
C PHE A 107 -3.18 0.96 4.77
N TYR A 108 -3.96 -0.12 4.67
CA TYR A 108 -3.50 -1.39 4.12
C TYR A 108 -3.08 -1.25 2.67
N VAL A 109 -3.94 -0.65 1.84
CA VAL A 109 -3.65 -0.39 0.43
C VAL A 109 -2.41 0.49 0.31
N SER A 110 -2.36 1.59 1.06
CA SER A 110 -1.23 2.52 1.03
C SER A 110 0.10 1.86 1.39
N CYS A 111 0.10 0.84 2.23
CA CYS A 111 1.29 0.04 2.55
C CYS A 111 1.61 -0.97 1.45
N TYR A 112 0.71 -1.91 1.14
CA TYR A 112 1.03 -3.08 0.31
C TYR A 112 1.01 -2.80 -1.19
N THR A 113 0.39 -1.71 -1.64
CA THR A 113 0.50 -1.24 -3.04
C THR A 113 1.52 -0.11 -3.18
N ASN A 114 2.31 0.20 -2.14
CA ASN A 114 3.38 1.17 -2.23
C ASN A 114 4.44 0.71 -3.24
N SER A 115 4.92 1.61 -4.09
CA SER A 115 5.89 1.28 -5.13
C SER A 115 7.20 0.68 -4.59
N TYR A 116 7.66 1.08 -3.39
CA TYR A 116 8.85 0.51 -2.77
C TYR A 116 8.63 -0.94 -2.31
N VAL A 117 7.46 -1.23 -1.74
CA VAL A 117 7.08 -2.58 -1.29
C VAL A 117 6.91 -3.50 -2.50
N ILE A 118 6.19 -3.06 -3.54
CA ILE A 118 6.02 -3.82 -4.79
C ILE A 118 7.36 -4.05 -5.49
N ALA A 119 8.23 -3.04 -5.56
CA ALA A 119 9.55 -3.18 -6.17
C ALA A 119 10.43 -4.18 -5.40
N ALA A 120 10.39 -4.15 -4.06
CA ALA A 120 11.09 -5.12 -3.22
C ALA A 120 10.58 -6.54 -3.44
N ALA A 121 9.26 -6.73 -3.48
CA ALA A 121 8.67 -8.04 -3.73
C ALA A 121 9.05 -8.59 -5.12
N LYS A 122 9.03 -7.75 -6.15
CA LYS A 122 9.38 -8.11 -7.54
C LYS A 122 10.87 -8.38 -7.78
N GLN A 123 11.75 -8.19 -6.80
CA GLN A 123 13.14 -8.65 -6.89
C GLN A 123 13.25 -10.18 -7.04
N SER A 124 12.20 -10.92 -6.65
CA SER A 124 12.06 -12.34 -6.93
C SER A 124 10.66 -12.62 -7.47
N THR A 125 10.57 -13.05 -8.73
CA THR A 125 9.31 -13.46 -9.36
C THR A 125 8.58 -14.52 -8.53
N PHE A 126 9.32 -15.51 -8.01
CA PHE A 126 8.73 -16.53 -7.14
C PHE A 126 8.11 -15.93 -5.88
N PHE A 127 8.85 -15.06 -5.17
CA PHE A 127 8.32 -14.43 -3.96
C PHE A 127 7.09 -13.57 -4.28
N TYR A 128 7.13 -12.77 -5.36
CA TYR A 128 5.98 -11.97 -5.77
C TYR A 128 4.77 -12.83 -6.11
N ASP A 129 4.90 -13.76 -7.05
CA ASP A 129 3.78 -14.51 -7.61
C ASP A 129 3.22 -15.57 -6.67
N LYS A 130 4.06 -16.17 -5.84
CA LYS A 130 3.67 -17.35 -5.03
C LYS A 130 3.45 -17.06 -3.56
N ILE A 131 3.96 -15.93 -3.05
CA ILE A 131 3.89 -15.61 -1.61
C ILE A 131 3.25 -14.23 -1.42
N PHE A 132 3.89 -13.18 -1.92
CA PHE A 132 3.49 -11.80 -1.66
C PHE A 132 2.13 -11.44 -2.27
N ALA A 133 1.96 -11.58 -3.59
CA ALA A 133 0.73 -11.19 -4.26
C ALA A 133 -0.48 -12.03 -3.80
N PRO A 134 -0.39 -13.38 -3.66
CA PRO A 134 -1.47 -14.16 -3.08
C PRO A 134 -1.93 -13.66 -1.71
N GLN A 135 -0.99 -13.44 -0.79
CA GLN A 135 -1.32 -13.05 0.58
C GLN A 135 -1.75 -11.58 0.72
N TYR A 136 -1.02 -10.65 0.11
CA TYR A 136 -1.18 -9.22 0.39
C TYR A 136 -1.99 -8.46 -0.66
N LEU A 137 -2.17 -9.04 -1.86
CA LEU A 137 -2.99 -8.42 -2.91
C LEU A 137 -4.28 -9.21 -3.11
N ILE A 138 -4.19 -10.49 -3.47
CA ILE A 138 -5.35 -11.32 -3.83
C ILE A 138 -6.26 -11.57 -2.62
N CYS A 139 -5.73 -11.99 -1.47
CA CYS A 139 -6.54 -12.19 -0.26
C CYS A 139 -7.13 -10.89 0.30
N ALA A 140 -6.56 -9.74 -0.07
CA ALA A 140 -7.11 -8.43 0.20
C ALA A 140 -8.07 -7.94 -0.90
N LYS A 141 -8.34 -8.74 -1.94
CA LYS A 141 -9.15 -8.36 -3.12
C LYS A 141 -8.62 -7.12 -3.85
N LEU A 142 -7.30 -6.95 -3.87
CA LEU A 142 -6.59 -6.00 -4.71
C LEU A 142 -6.21 -6.65 -6.04
N SER A 143 -6.07 -5.83 -7.08
CA SER A 143 -5.50 -6.27 -8.34
C SER A 143 -3.99 -6.52 -8.17
N ALA A 144 -3.54 -7.72 -8.57
CA ALA A 144 -2.13 -8.14 -8.51
C ALA A 144 -1.33 -7.71 -9.76
#